data_AF-A0A535SE21-F1
#
_entry.id   AF-A0A535SE21-F1
#
_cell.length_a   1.000
_cell.length_b   1.000
_cell.length_c   1.000
_cell.angle_alpha   90.00
_cell.angle_beta   90.00
_cell.angle_gamma   90.00
#
_symmetry.space_group_name_H-M   'P 1'
#
loop_
_entity.id
_entity.type
_entity.pdbx_description
1 polymer ?
#
loop_
_entity_poly.entity_id
_entity_poly.type
_entity_poly.pdbx_seq_one_letter_code
_entity_poly.pdbx_strand_id
1 'polypeptide(L)'
;MDGGAAEYIDATVHLVPSIRPALLHGIDEVDRLAREIKGRGFVECSADECEQVLRQFQSADDTDAFNMVSDFTYEAYYGHPQVLAAIEAETGWRGLGPMGGGKPIEPFDASLLERVRKLPPRYRAVEAGKSVKA
;
A
#
# COMPACT_ATOMS: atom_id res chain seq x y z
N MET A 1 -4.59 2.24 -19.63
CA MET A 1 -5.11 1.42 -18.53
C MET A 1 -5.22 2.34 -17.34
N ASP A 2 -6.42 2.75 -17.02
CA ASP A 2 -6.78 3.20 -15.69
C ASP A 2 -6.40 2.09 -14.71
N GLY A 3 -5.56 2.37 -13.72
CA GLY A 3 -5.03 1.35 -12.79
C GLY A 3 -6.07 0.79 -11.82
N GLY A 4 -7.36 0.75 -12.19
CA GLY A 4 -8.47 0.34 -11.33
C GLY A 4 -8.74 1.24 -10.13
N ALA A 5 -8.06 2.40 -10.04
CA ALA A 5 -8.10 3.25 -8.86
C ALA A 5 -9.48 3.85 -8.61
N ALA A 6 -10.20 4.23 -9.66
CA ALA A 6 -11.56 4.75 -9.52
C ALA A 6 -12.51 3.67 -9.00
N GLU A 7 -12.45 2.46 -9.56
CA GLU A 7 -13.23 1.30 -9.11
C GLU A 7 -12.88 0.89 -7.68
N TYR A 8 -11.59 0.96 -7.32
CA TYR A 8 -11.12 0.67 -5.96
C TYR A 8 -11.65 1.70 -4.95
N ILE A 9 -11.59 2.98 -5.30
CA ILE A 9 -12.12 4.06 -4.46
C ILE A 9 -13.63 3.89 -4.29
N ASP A 10 -14.37 3.60 -5.37
CA ASP A 10 -15.82 3.39 -5.32
C ASP A 10 -16.19 2.18 -4.44
N ALA A 11 -15.47 1.05 -4.59
CA ALA A 11 -15.63 -0.11 -3.74
C ALA A 11 -15.30 0.18 -2.26
N THR A 12 -14.25 0.97 -2.00
CA THR A 12 -13.86 1.36 -0.64
C THR A 12 -14.90 2.27 0.00
N VAL A 13 -15.45 3.23 -0.76
CA VAL A 13 -16.55 4.10 -0.32
C VAL A 13 -17.81 3.29 -0.04
N HIS A 14 -18.08 2.25 -0.82
CA HIS A 14 -19.20 1.33 -0.58
C HIS A 14 -19.03 0.56 0.74
N LEU A 15 -17.82 0.08 1.03
CA LEU A 15 -17.51 -0.67 2.25
C LEU A 15 -17.42 0.22 3.49
N VAL A 16 -16.98 1.47 3.33
CA VAL A 16 -16.79 2.44 4.41
C VAL A 16 -17.57 3.74 4.10
N PRO A 17 -18.91 3.75 4.22
CA PRO A 17 -19.72 4.90 3.78
C PRO A 17 -19.40 6.23 4.45
N SER A 18 -18.75 6.20 5.62
CA SER A 18 -18.35 7.40 6.37
C SER A 18 -17.33 8.28 5.65
N ILE A 19 -16.58 7.76 4.67
CA ILE A 19 -15.60 8.55 3.90
C ILE A 19 -16.24 9.31 2.73
N ARG A 20 -17.45 8.92 2.31
CA ARG A 20 -18.15 9.51 1.16
C ARG A 20 -18.30 11.03 1.23
N PRO A 21 -18.68 11.64 2.37
CA PRO A 21 -18.83 13.09 2.46
C PRO A 21 -17.53 13.84 2.19
N ALA A 22 -16.40 13.36 2.73
CA ALA A 22 -15.09 13.96 2.53
C ALA A 22 -14.63 13.85 1.06
N LEU A 23 -14.90 12.71 0.41
CA LEU A 23 -14.62 12.54 -1.02
C LEU A 23 -15.44 13.52 -1.89
N LEU A 24 -16.75 13.63 -1.65
CA LEU A 24 -17.60 14.54 -2.40
C LEU A 24 -17.19 16.00 -2.18
N HIS A 25 -16.88 16.39 -0.95
CA HIS A 25 -16.36 17.71 -0.64
C HIS A 25 -15.06 18.00 -1.40
N GLY A 26 -14.12 17.05 -1.44
CA GLY A 26 -12.89 17.20 -2.22
C GLY A 26 -13.15 17.38 -3.72
N ILE A 27 -14.10 16.64 -4.30
CA ILE A 27 -14.50 16.79 -5.71
C ILE A 27 -15.07 18.19 -5.97
N ASP A 28 -15.96 18.66 -5.10
CA ASP A 28 -16.57 19.98 -5.22
C ASP A 28 -15.51 21.09 -5.10
N GLU A 29 -14.56 20.97 -4.17
CA GLU A 29 -13.47 21.94 -3.99
C GLU A 29 -12.51 21.96 -5.18
N VAL A 30 -12.21 20.82 -5.78
CA VAL A 30 -11.38 20.76 -7.00
C VAL A 30 -12.09 21.43 -8.18
N ASP A 31 -13.40 21.20 -8.38
CA ASP A 31 -14.14 21.90 -9.44
C ASP A 31 -14.23 23.40 -9.18
N ARG A 32 -14.42 23.81 -7.91
CA ARG A 32 -14.42 25.22 -7.51
C ARG A 32 -13.07 25.89 -7.81
N LEU A 33 -11.96 25.26 -7.44
CA LEU A 33 -10.60 25.74 -7.71
C LEU A 33 -10.30 25.82 -9.21
N ALA A 34 -10.75 24.83 -9.99
CA ALA A 34 -10.62 24.87 -11.44
C ALA A 34 -11.34 26.09 -12.04
N ARG A 35 -12.57 26.35 -11.61
CA ARG A 35 -13.33 27.54 -12.04
C ARG A 35 -12.64 28.84 -11.66
N GLU A 36 -12.07 28.90 -10.46
CA GLU A 36 -11.37 30.09 -9.96
C GLU A 36 -10.09 30.39 -10.75
N ILE A 37 -9.27 29.37 -11.02
CA ILE A 37 -7.93 29.54 -11.58
C ILE A 37 -7.92 29.47 -13.12
N LYS A 38 -8.83 28.67 -13.70
CA LYS A 38 -8.89 28.38 -15.14
C LYS A 38 -10.13 28.94 -15.83
N GLY A 39 -11.13 29.39 -15.08
CA GLY A 39 -12.37 29.92 -15.63
C GLY A 39 -13.34 28.85 -16.18
N ARG A 40 -13.08 27.57 -15.91
CA ARG A 40 -13.85 26.42 -16.41
C ARG A 40 -13.85 25.27 -15.41
N GLY A 41 -14.73 24.29 -15.60
CA GLY A 41 -14.81 23.11 -14.72
C GLY A 41 -13.58 22.22 -14.85
N PHE A 42 -13.27 21.45 -13.80
CA PHE A 42 -12.09 20.57 -13.79
C PHE A 42 -12.12 19.53 -14.92
N VAL A 43 -13.30 19.03 -15.27
CA VAL A 43 -13.50 18.06 -16.37
C VAL A 43 -13.23 18.65 -17.76
N GLU A 44 -13.20 19.98 -17.88
CA GLU A 44 -12.95 20.70 -19.13
C GLU A 44 -11.48 21.15 -19.27
N CYS A 45 -10.67 20.94 -18.22
CA CYS A 45 -9.26 21.26 -18.19
C CYS A 45 -8.43 20.27 -19.02
N SER A 46 -7.32 20.75 -19.58
CA SER A 46 -6.28 19.86 -20.11
C SER A 46 -5.55 19.13 -18.97
N ALA A 47 -4.77 18.09 -19.29
CA ALA A 47 -3.98 17.36 -18.29
C ALA A 47 -3.04 18.28 -17.49
N ASP A 48 -2.34 19.20 -18.15
CA ASP A 48 -1.44 20.16 -17.51
C ASP A 48 -2.22 21.14 -16.59
N GLU A 49 -3.43 21.51 -16.98
CA GLU A 49 -4.30 22.36 -16.16
C GLU A 49 -4.84 21.61 -14.95
N CYS A 50 -5.24 20.34 -15.12
CA CYS A 50 -5.65 19.47 -14.03
C CYS A 50 -4.52 19.30 -13.00
N GLU A 51 -3.28 19.07 -13.45
CA GLU A 51 -2.13 18.96 -12.55
C GLU A 51 -1.93 20.24 -11.73
N GLN A 52 -2.03 21.41 -12.37
CA GLN A 52 -1.90 22.70 -11.68
C GLN A 52 -3.00 22.90 -10.63
N VAL A 53 -4.25 22.55 -10.95
CA VAL A 53 -5.36 22.63 -10.00
C VAL A 53 -5.15 21.67 -8.84
N LEU A 54 -4.73 20.42 -9.09
CA LEU A 54 -4.46 19.43 -8.05
C LEU A 54 -3.30 19.83 -7.15
N ARG A 55 -2.24 20.46 -7.70
CA ARG A 55 -1.14 21.02 -6.90
C ARG A 55 -1.61 22.15 -5.99
N GLN A 56 -2.51 23.01 -6.49
CA GLN A 56 -3.09 24.07 -5.68
C GLN A 56 -3.98 23.50 -4.58
N PHE A 57 -4.81 22.50 -4.91
CA PHE A 57 -5.66 21.80 -3.95
C PHE A 57 -4.84 21.12 -2.85
N GLN A 58 -3.74 20.45 -3.21
CA GLN A 58 -2.79 19.87 -2.25
C GLN A 58 -2.13 20.91 -1.33
N SER A 59 -1.98 22.16 -1.79
CA SER A 59 -1.36 23.23 -1.00
C SER A 59 -2.31 23.94 -0.04
N ALA A 60 -3.61 23.63 -0.08
CA ALA A 60 -4.60 24.19 0.84
C ALA A 60 -4.47 23.59 2.26
N ASP A 61 -5.03 24.27 3.26
CA ASP A 61 -4.93 23.84 4.67
C ASP A 61 -5.71 22.54 4.95
N ASP A 62 -6.74 22.21 4.16
CA ASP A 62 -7.53 20.98 4.24
C ASP A 62 -7.09 20.00 3.14
N THR A 63 -6.18 19.08 3.49
CA THR A 63 -5.62 18.09 2.56
C THR A 63 -6.17 16.68 2.76
N ASP A 64 -7.15 16.48 3.64
CA ASP A 64 -7.61 15.15 4.05
C ASP A 64 -8.18 14.37 2.85
N ALA A 65 -8.99 15.03 2.02
CA ALA A 65 -9.55 14.42 0.82
C ALA A 65 -8.47 14.11 -0.23
N PHE A 66 -7.47 14.99 -0.41
CA PHE A 66 -6.37 14.77 -1.34
C PHE A 66 -5.52 13.58 -0.91
N ASN A 67 -5.08 13.55 0.35
CA ASN A 67 -4.24 12.49 0.89
C ASN A 67 -4.97 11.14 0.82
N MET A 68 -6.24 11.10 1.21
CA MET A 68 -7.06 9.90 1.12
C MET A 68 -7.16 9.36 -0.31
N VAL A 69 -7.46 10.20 -1.31
CA VAL A 69 -7.54 9.75 -2.72
C VAL A 69 -6.16 9.31 -3.22
N SER A 70 -5.10 10.01 -2.83
CA SER A 70 -3.72 9.65 -3.16
C SER A 70 -3.35 8.28 -2.60
N ASP A 71 -3.66 8.03 -1.32
CA ASP A 71 -3.39 6.76 -0.63
C ASP A 71 -4.15 5.62 -1.29
N PHE A 72 -5.45 5.78 -1.56
CA PHE A 72 -6.23 4.76 -2.26
C PHE A 72 -5.75 4.52 -3.69
N THR A 73 -5.27 5.55 -4.38
CA THR A 73 -4.69 5.39 -5.71
C THR A 73 -3.39 4.56 -5.64
N TYR A 74 -2.58 4.81 -4.62
CA TYR A 74 -1.34 4.07 -4.38
C TYR A 74 -1.63 2.60 -4.02
N GLU A 75 -2.59 2.37 -3.13
CA GLU A 75 -3.06 1.04 -2.74
C GLU A 75 -3.65 0.28 -3.94
N ALA A 76 -4.49 0.93 -4.75
CA ALA A 76 -5.05 0.33 -5.95
C ALA A 76 -3.95 -0.09 -6.94
N TYR A 77 -2.95 0.77 -7.14
CA TYR A 77 -1.82 0.47 -8.03
C TYR A 77 -0.99 -0.72 -7.55
N TYR A 78 -0.52 -0.71 -6.30
CA TYR A 78 0.32 -1.78 -5.76
C TYR A 78 -0.45 -3.04 -5.36
N GLY A 79 -1.77 -2.96 -5.24
CA GLY A 79 -2.65 -4.12 -5.12
C GLY A 79 -3.01 -4.75 -6.46
N HIS A 80 -2.76 -4.08 -7.59
CA HIS A 80 -3.20 -4.56 -8.90
C HIS A 80 -2.42 -5.82 -9.33
N PRO A 81 -3.10 -6.92 -9.74
CA PRO A 81 -2.44 -8.19 -10.06
C PRO A 81 -1.34 -8.08 -11.12
N GLN A 82 -1.50 -7.21 -12.12
CA GLN A 82 -0.49 -7.01 -13.17
C GLN A 82 0.76 -6.29 -12.64
N VAL A 83 0.60 -5.33 -11.72
CA VAL A 83 1.72 -4.62 -11.10
C VAL A 83 2.49 -5.58 -10.19
N LEU A 84 1.78 -6.38 -9.39
CA LEU A 84 2.37 -7.41 -8.55
C LEU A 84 3.14 -8.46 -9.38
N ALA A 85 2.57 -8.91 -10.50
CA ALA A 85 3.25 -9.84 -11.41
C ALA A 85 4.52 -9.24 -12.04
N ALA A 86 4.50 -7.95 -12.39
CA ALA A 86 5.67 -7.25 -12.90
C ALA A 86 6.77 -7.13 -11.83
N ILE A 87 6.41 -6.73 -10.60
CA ILE A 87 7.34 -6.67 -9.46
C ILE A 87 7.97 -8.04 -9.19
N GLU A 88 7.16 -9.10 -9.19
CA GLU A 88 7.66 -10.47 -9.01
C GLU A 88 8.63 -10.86 -10.11
N ALA A 89 8.33 -10.56 -11.38
CA ALA A 89 9.20 -10.89 -12.50
C ALA A 89 10.55 -10.17 -12.44
N GLU A 90 10.56 -8.91 -11.98
CA GLU A 90 11.77 -8.09 -11.92
C GLU A 90 12.62 -8.38 -10.68
N THR A 91 11.98 -8.61 -9.53
CA THR A 91 12.67 -8.63 -8.22
C THR A 91 12.61 -9.97 -7.50
N GLY A 92 11.74 -10.89 -7.92
CA GLY A 92 11.40 -12.12 -7.18
C GLY A 92 10.54 -11.87 -5.93
N TRP A 93 10.17 -10.61 -5.66
CA TRP A 93 9.35 -10.26 -4.49
C TRP A 93 7.90 -10.71 -4.66
N ARG A 94 7.33 -11.26 -3.58
CA ARG A 94 5.93 -11.71 -3.50
C ARG A 94 5.30 -11.22 -2.20
N GLY A 95 4.12 -10.61 -2.29
CA GLY A 95 3.38 -10.12 -1.11
C GLY A 95 2.72 -11.23 -0.27
N LEU A 96 2.35 -12.35 -0.90
CA LEU A 96 1.69 -13.50 -0.25
C LEU A 96 2.45 -14.79 -0.57
N GLY A 97 3.58 -15.01 0.11
CA GLY A 97 4.31 -16.27 -0.01
C GLY A 97 5.79 -16.16 0.33
N PRO A 98 6.50 -17.30 0.44
CA PRO A 98 7.95 -17.29 0.52
C PRO A 98 8.52 -16.64 -0.74
N MET A 99 9.47 -15.72 -0.55
CA MET A 99 10.21 -15.07 -1.63
C MET A 99 10.76 -16.12 -2.59
N GLY A 100 10.32 -16.08 -3.85
CA GLY A 100 10.90 -16.91 -4.91
C GLY A 100 12.22 -16.31 -5.34
N GLY A 101 13.24 -17.14 -5.63
CA GLY A 101 14.50 -16.64 -6.19
C GLY A 101 15.44 -15.93 -5.19
N GLY A 102 15.16 -16.00 -3.89
CA GLY A 102 16.16 -15.66 -2.87
C GLY A 102 17.41 -16.53 -3.02
N LYS A 103 18.59 -15.98 -2.71
CA LYS A 103 19.81 -16.79 -2.65
C LYS A 103 19.57 -17.96 -1.68
N PRO A 104 19.98 -19.20 -2.02
CA PRO A 104 19.94 -20.30 -1.07
C PRO A 104 20.59 -19.87 0.23
N ILE A 105 19.91 -20.06 1.36
CA ILE A 105 20.53 -19.85 2.67
C ILE A 105 21.66 -20.88 2.76
N GLU A 106 22.85 -20.44 3.13
CA GLU A 106 23.96 -21.36 3.38
C GLU A 106 23.51 -22.40 4.42
N PRO A 107 23.88 -23.68 4.25
CA PRO A 107 23.55 -24.70 5.23
C PRO A 107 23.94 -24.24 6.63
N PHE A 108 23.04 -24.46 7.59
CA PHE A 108 23.28 -24.07 8.98
C PHE A 108 24.58 -24.71 9.50
N ASP A 109 25.55 -23.87 9.87
CA ASP A 109 26.78 -24.34 10.49
C ASP A 109 26.52 -24.73 11.95
N ALA A 110 26.41 -26.04 12.19
CA ALA A 110 26.21 -26.61 13.52
C ALA A 110 27.37 -26.30 14.49
N SER A 111 28.56 -25.90 14.00
CA SER A 111 29.69 -25.51 14.84
C SER A 111 29.38 -24.25 15.68
N LEU A 112 28.48 -23.38 15.21
CA LEU A 112 28.02 -22.19 15.92
C LEU A 112 27.32 -22.53 17.26
N LEU A 113 26.84 -23.77 17.41
CA LEU A 113 26.19 -24.25 18.64
C LEU A 113 27.17 -24.77 19.69
N GLU A 114 28.47 -24.90 19.38
CA GLU A 114 29.46 -25.46 20.32
C GLU A 114 29.54 -24.68 21.64
N ARG A 115 29.39 -23.36 21.58
CA ARG A 115 29.31 -22.53 22.79
C ARG A 115 28.09 -22.88 23.63
N VAL A 116 26.92 -23.00 23.01
CA VAL A 116 25.65 -23.31 23.70
C VAL A 116 25.68 -24.72 24.28
N ARG A 117 26.23 -25.69 23.54
CA ARG A 117 26.43 -27.08 23.99
C ARG A 117 27.30 -27.21 25.25
N LYS A 118 28.13 -26.21 25.56
CA LYS A 118 28.96 -26.18 26.78
C LYS A 118 28.32 -25.45 27.95
N LEU A 119 27.20 -24.74 27.74
CA LEU A 119 26.51 -24.02 28.82
C LEU A 119 25.85 -24.99 29.81
N PRO A 120 25.69 -24.64 31.09
CA PRO A 120 25.03 -25.49 32.09
C PRO A 120 23.64 -25.97 31.65
N PRO A 121 23.19 -27.17 32.08
CA PRO A 121 21.91 -27.77 31.66
C PRO A 121 20.70 -26.85 31.81
N ARG A 122 20.67 -25.96 32.81
CA ARG A 122 19.60 -24.96 32.99
C ARG A 122 19.39 -24.02 31.78
N TYR A 123 20.38 -23.84 30.92
CA TYR A 123 20.30 -23.03 29.69
C TYR A 123 19.98 -23.87 28.44
N ARG A 124 19.84 -25.20 28.60
CA ARG A 124 19.56 -26.17 27.52
C ARG A 124 18.39 -27.11 27.84
N ALA A 125 17.84 -27.03 29.04
CA ALA A 125 16.70 -27.82 29.45
C ALA A 125 15.48 -27.31 28.70
N VAL A 126 14.87 -28.19 27.91
CA VAL A 126 13.56 -27.95 27.32
C VAL A 126 12.56 -28.45 28.36
N GLU A 127 11.76 -27.56 28.94
CA GLU A 127 10.57 -27.94 29.69
C GLU A 127 9.77 -28.89 28.79
N ALA A 128 9.47 -30.10 29.26
CA ALA A 128 8.67 -31.06 28.51
C ALA A 128 7.24 -30.53 28.39
N GLY A 129 7.02 -29.64 27.42
CA GLY A 129 5.71 -29.14 27.04
C GLY A 129 4.85 -30.31 26.61
N LYS A 130 3.68 -30.44 27.26
CA LYS A 130 2.68 -31.47 27.03
C LYS A 130 2.56 -31.81 25.54
N SER A 131 2.72 -33.09 25.21
CA SER A 131 2.39 -33.65 23.91
C SER A 131 0.93 -33.27 23.56
N VAL A 132 0.75 -32.41 22.56
CA VAL A 132 -0.54 -32.26 21.88
C VAL A 132 -0.69 -33.53 21.04
N LYS A 133 -1.60 -34.42 21.48
CA LYS A 133 -2.01 -35.56 20.66
C LYS A 133 -2.84 -35.05 19.48
N ALA A 134 -2.51 -35.54 18.29
CA ALA A 134 -3.33 -35.44 17.09
C ALA A 134 -4.63 -36.23 17.22
#